data_AF-A8H6I0-F1
#
_entry.id   AF-A8H6I0-F1
#
_cell.length_a   1.000
_cell.length_b   1.000
_cell.length_c   1.000
_cell.angle_alpha   90.00
_cell.angle_beta   90.00
_cell.angle_gamma   90.00
#
_symmetry.space_group_name_H-M   'P 1'
#
loop_
_entity.id
_entity.type
_entity.pdbx_description
1 polymer ?
#
loop_
_entity_poly.entity_id
_entity_poly.type
_entity_poly.pdbx_seq_one_letter_code
_entity_poly.pdbx_strand_id
1 'polypeptide(L)'
;MLAYNAQVTRNIAAIRGDVEAAKSQDDLIALVHRVEHHEGPLDYRDNWYRFFCALSLFFALLPIAFELGLVVPDFVMQILKSALGYSVIWYPMLGLATLTRYFEDKGKCLPIPGPQWGRMLLMAAVGAALNLIPQWPHWYWDMYFDTLASFLGLWYPSSGFAAHNGVIGVIILFWLRSRMKWRNKLSDNIFLKDALFNNNLQAVPFEGKKLAKELEASFKEFDRGNDLREIQSLYKSTYQGDIHQFDYQLYRFHYIVKRTETTTDANGKTTTRTVRDSYYRHGVLLDFPFAEDMSISNDFGIKRRGERYKSASNEFNRQYRVHAKELMVAARLLSPAVEEKLAVFAKQLKKPVFEFGQQGRLCLAVTDDLLAVKRVHGLDNPKAFAEELAGHTELKQMNQMLEIVHEMMRYSDNNFKVSA
;
A
#
# COMPACT_ATOMS: atom_id res chain seq x y z
N MET A 1 -33.92 11.12 5.28
CA MET A 1 -32.86 11.54 4.34
C MET A 1 -31.52 11.22 4.97
N LEU A 2 -30.55 10.71 4.19
CA LEU A 2 -29.18 10.49 4.68
C LEU A 2 -28.49 11.84 4.93
N ALA A 3 -27.59 11.91 5.91
CA ALA A 3 -26.70 13.05 6.08
C ALA A 3 -25.81 13.23 4.85
N TYR A 4 -25.41 14.47 4.53
CA TYR A 4 -24.62 14.80 3.34
C TYR A 4 -23.35 13.93 3.20
N ASN A 5 -22.55 13.81 4.26
CA ASN A 5 -21.32 13.01 4.24
C ASN A 5 -21.58 11.49 4.17
N ALA A 6 -22.75 11.04 4.64
CA ALA A 6 -23.18 9.65 4.47
C ALA A 6 -23.53 9.37 2.99
N GLN A 7 -24.18 10.33 2.32
CA GLN A 7 -24.43 10.26 0.88
C GLN A 7 -23.12 10.24 0.08
N VAL A 8 -22.15 11.10 0.39
CA VAL A 8 -20.82 11.09 -0.25
C VAL A 8 -20.15 9.72 -0.10
N THR A 9 -20.18 9.15 1.11
CA THR A 9 -19.58 7.83 1.37
C THR A 9 -20.24 6.74 0.53
N ARG A 10 -21.57 6.78 0.41
CA ARG A 10 -22.35 5.84 -0.40
C ARG A 10 -22.03 5.98 -1.89
N ASN A 11 -21.97 7.22 -2.41
CA ASN A 11 -21.65 7.49 -3.81
C ASN A 11 -20.24 6.98 -4.15
N ILE A 12 -19.24 7.29 -3.31
CA ILE A 12 -17.87 6.80 -3.51
C ILE A 12 -17.82 5.26 -3.46
N ALA A 13 -18.57 4.62 -2.56
CA ALA A 13 -18.64 3.16 -2.49
C ALA A 13 -19.28 2.55 -3.75
N ALA A 14 -20.31 3.19 -4.31
CA ALA A 14 -20.90 2.78 -5.58
C ALA A 14 -19.91 2.89 -6.74
N ILE A 15 -19.21 4.03 -6.88
CA ILE A 15 -18.17 4.21 -7.91
C ILE A 15 -17.07 3.16 -7.76
N ARG A 16 -16.64 2.85 -6.53
CA ARG A 16 -15.68 1.75 -6.29
C ARG A 16 -16.22 0.41 -6.77
N GLY A 17 -17.49 0.10 -6.48
CA GLY A 17 -18.13 -1.12 -6.97
C GLY A 17 -18.15 -1.19 -8.49
N ASP A 18 -18.45 -0.08 -9.16
CA ASP A 18 -18.45 0.01 -10.63
C ASP A 18 -17.04 -0.20 -11.20
N VAL A 19 -16.00 0.36 -10.57
CA VAL A 19 -14.60 0.14 -10.99
C VAL A 19 -14.24 -1.34 -10.88
N GLU A 20 -14.61 -2.01 -9.79
CA GLU A 20 -14.36 -3.45 -9.62
C GLU A 20 -15.17 -4.30 -10.61
N ALA A 21 -16.39 -3.87 -10.97
CA ALA A 21 -17.26 -4.57 -11.92
C ALA A 21 -16.89 -4.33 -13.41
N ALA A 22 -16.11 -3.28 -13.73
CA ALA A 22 -15.68 -2.98 -15.10
C ALA A 22 -14.98 -4.18 -15.74
N LYS A 23 -15.27 -4.43 -17.02
CA LYS A 23 -14.75 -5.59 -17.77
C LYS A 23 -13.87 -5.18 -18.95
N SER A 24 -13.82 -3.89 -19.27
CA SER A 24 -13.08 -3.33 -20.39
C SER A 24 -12.56 -1.93 -20.08
N GLN A 25 -11.65 -1.44 -20.93
CA GLN A 25 -11.18 -0.05 -20.92
C GLN A 25 -12.32 0.93 -21.17
N ASP A 26 -13.21 0.64 -22.13
CA ASP A 26 -14.38 1.48 -22.43
C ASP A 26 -15.30 1.65 -21.21
N ASP A 27 -15.50 0.60 -20.41
CA ASP A 27 -16.27 0.68 -19.17
C ASP A 27 -15.62 1.66 -18.17
N LEU A 28 -14.29 1.68 -18.07
CA LEU A 28 -13.54 2.57 -17.18
C LEU A 28 -13.61 4.02 -17.67
N ILE A 29 -13.47 4.26 -18.98
CA ILE A 29 -13.60 5.59 -19.58
C ILE A 29 -15.02 6.13 -19.37
N ALA A 30 -16.05 5.30 -19.66
CA ALA A 30 -17.44 5.64 -19.41
C ALA A 30 -17.70 5.95 -17.93
N LEU A 31 -17.07 5.22 -17.01
CA LEU A 31 -17.15 5.48 -15.57
C LEU A 31 -16.53 6.83 -15.21
N VAL A 32 -15.36 7.17 -15.75
CA VAL A 32 -14.73 8.48 -15.50
C VAL A 32 -15.63 9.62 -15.98
N HIS A 33 -16.27 9.49 -17.15
CA HIS A 33 -17.26 10.47 -17.61
C HIS A 33 -18.51 10.53 -16.75
N ARG A 34 -18.97 9.40 -16.18
CA ARG A 34 -20.06 9.41 -15.19
C ARG A 34 -19.66 10.13 -13.90
N VAL A 35 -18.40 10.01 -13.47
CA VAL A 35 -17.90 10.74 -12.29
C VAL A 35 -17.86 12.24 -12.55
N GLU A 36 -17.46 12.66 -13.76
CA GLU A 36 -17.50 14.05 -14.20
C GLU A 36 -18.90 14.66 -14.11
N HIS A 37 -19.91 13.91 -14.56
CA HIS A 37 -21.33 14.34 -14.60
C HIS A 37 -22.16 13.82 -13.41
N HIS A 38 -21.52 13.40 -12.33
CA HIS A 38 -22.20 12.69 -11.24
C HIS A 38 -23.24 13.59 -10.55
N GLU A 39 -24.51 13.17 -10.57
CA GLU A 39 -25.59 13.86 -9.84
C GLU A 39 -25.47 13.60 -8.33
N GLY A 40 -24.90 14.56 -7.61
CA GLY A 40 -24.84 14.55 -6.14
C GLY A 40 -23.43 14.74 -5.58
N PRO A 41 -23.28 14.74 -4.25
CA PRO A 41 -22.04 15.16 -3.63
C PRO A 41 -20.98 14.05 -3.68
N LEU A 42 -19.76 14.43 -4.07
CA LEU A 42 -18.55 13.60 -4.02
C LEU A 42 -17.47 14.16 -3.08
N ASP A 43 -17.65 15.40 -2.63
CA ASP A 43 -16.73 16.08 -1.72
C ASP A 43 -17.32 16.15 -0.32
N TYR A 44 -16.55 15.65 0.65
CA TYR A 44 -16.91 15.69 2.06
C TYR A 44 -16.96 17.13 2.60
N ARG A 45 -18.01 17.44 3.34
CA ARG A 45 -18.14 18.71 4.10
C ARG A 45 -17.53 18.52 5.48
N ASP A 46 -16.22 18.69 5.56
CA ASP A 46 -15.44 18.43 6.77
C ASP A 46 -15.08 19.70 7.59
N ASN A 47 -15.69 20.86 7.29
CA ASN A 47 -15.35 22.15 7.95
C ASN A 47 -15.34 22.08 9.48
N TRP A 48 -16.33 21.42 10.08
CA TRP A 48 -16.38 21.24 11.54
C TRP A 48 -15.23 20.39 12.08
N TYR A 49 -14.89 19.29 11.40
CA TYR A 49 -13.77 18.44 11.79
C TYR A 49 -12.43 19.15 11.62
N ARG A 50 -12.29 19.98 10.58
CA ARG A 50 -11.12 20.84 10.38
C ARG A 50 -10.99 21.86 11.51
N PHE A 51 -12.08 22.52 11.88
CA PHE A 51 -12.11 23.44 13.01
C PHE A 51 -11.71 22.75 14.32
N PHE A 52 -12.36 21.62 14.65
CA PHE A 52 -12.06 20.88 15.88
C PHE A 52 -10.63 20.33 15.88
N CYS A 53 -10.14 19.82 14.75
CA CYS A 53 -8.75 19.38 14.59
C CYS A 53 -7.75 20.53 14.80
N ALA A 54 -8.01 21.70 14.21
CA ALA A 54 -7.16 22.87 14.37
C ALA A 54 -7.14 23.35 15.82
N LEU A 55 -8.29 23.37 16.48
CA LEU A 55 -8.42 23.72 17.90
C LEU A 55 -7.65 22.74 18.79
N SER A 56 -7.78 21.43 18.55
CA SER A 56 -7.02 20.42 19.29
C SER A 56 -5.51 20.56 19.08
N LEU A 57 -5.05 20.69 17.82
CA LEU A 57 -3.63 20.87 17.55
C LEU A 57 -3.08 22.18 18.15
N PHE A 58 -3.89 23.25 18.15
CA PHE A 58 -3.52 24.51 18.80
C PHE A 58 -3.24 24.31 20.30
N PHE A 59 -4.16 23.69 21.04
CA PHE A 59 -3.94 23.43 22.47
C PHE A 59 -2.85 22.39 22.75
N ALA A 60 -2.57 21.49 21.81
CA ALA A 60 -1.46 20.55 21.92
C ALA A 60 -0.08 21.22 21.77
N LEU A 61 0.03 22.20 20.86
CA LEU A 61 1.28 22.89 20.56
C LEU A 61 1.54 24.09 21.48
N LEU A 62 0.51 24.59 22.16
CA LEU A 62 0.61 25.79 23.00
C LEU A 62 1.68 25.69 24.09
N PRO A 63 1.79 24.60 24.89
CA PRO A 63 2.86 24.50 25.89
C PRO A 63 4.25 24.44 25.27
N ILE A 64 4.41 23.75 24.14
CA ILE A 64 5.68 23.66 23.42
C ILE A 64 6.14 25.05 22.98
N ALA A 65 5.21 25.86 22.47
CA ALA A 65 5.52 27.23 22.07
C ALA A 65 6.03 28.07 23.25
N PHE A 66 5.42 27.95 24.43
CA PHE A 66 5.87 28.66 25.63
C PHE A 66 7.23 28.17 26.14
N GLU A 67 7.49 26.85 26.13
CA GLU A 67 8.80 26.29 26.49
C GLU A 67 9.91 26.74 25.52
N LEU A 68 9.58 26.95 24.24
CA LEU A 68 10.50 27.50 23.24
C LEU A 68 10.68 29.03 23.34
N GLY A 69 10.12 29.67 24.37
CA GLY A 69 10.30 31.10 24.64
C GLY A 69 9.39 32.02 23.82
N LEU A 70 8.25 31.52 23.28
CA LEU A 70 7.27 32.37 22.63
C LEU A 70 6.67 33.35 23.65
N VAL A 71 7.07 34.62 23.56
CA VAL A 71 6.47 35.71 24.32
C VAL A 71 5.22 36.18 23.60
N VAL A 72 4.06 36.01 24.24
CA VAL A 72 2.78 36.57 23.74
C VAL A 72 2.34 37.72 24.64
N PRO A 73 1.62 38.73 24.11
CA PRO A 73 1.13 39.84 24.92
C PRO A 73 0.27 39.38 26.10
N ASP A 74 0.29 40.12 27.21
CA ASP A 74 -0.42 39.74 28.45
C ASP A 74 -1.93 39.50 28.23
N PHE A 75 -2.57 40.31 27.39
CA PHE A 75 -3.98 40.12 27.07
C PHE A 75 -4.24 38.78 26.35
N VAL A 76 -3.29 38.31 25.53
CA VAL A 76 -3.37 37.00 24.87
C VAL A 76 -3.19 35.89 25.91
N MET A 77 -2.22 36.03 26.83
CA MET A 77 -2.06 35.08 27.93
C MET A 77 -3.31 34.97 28.81
N GLN A 78 -3.97 36.10 29.08
CA GLN A 78 -5.21 36.11 29.86
C GLN A 78 -6.33 35.36 29.14
N ILE A 79 -6.51 35.60 27.83
CA ILE A 79 -7.48 34.87 27.00
C ILE A 79 -7.18 33.36 27.02
N LEU A 80 -5.91 32.96 26.87
CA LEU A 80 -5.53 31.55 26.85
C LEU A 80 -5.73 30.87 28.20
N LYS A 81 -5.39 31.54 29.31
CA LYS A 81 -5.65 31.03 30.66
C LYS A 81 -7.14 30.88 30.90
N SER A 82 -7.97 31.86 30.50
CA SER A 82 -9.42 31.75 30.58
C SER A 82 -9.95 30.62 29.72
N ALA A 83 -9.48 30.49 28.48
CA ALA A 83 -9.88 29.39 27.59
C ALA A 83 -9.52 28.03 28.21
N LEU A 84 -8.32 27.87 28.76
CA LEU A 84 -7.93 26.62 29.44
C LEU A 84 -8.77 26.37 30.71
N GLY A 85 -8.99 27.40 31.53
CA GLY A 85 -9.79 27.29 32.76
C GLY A 85 -11.24 26.89 32.50
N TYR A 86 -11.86 27.45 31.47
CA TYR A 86 -13.23 27.12 31.06
C TYR A 86 -13.33 25.87 30.16
N SER A 87 -12.22 25.17 29.90
CA SER A 87 -12.22 23.94 29.09
C SER A 87 -13.10 22.83 29.66
N VAL A 88 -13.26 22.80 30.97
CA VAL A 88 -14.24 21.94 31.66
C VAL A 88 -15.66 22.06 31.13
N ILE A 89 -16.02 23.19 30.51
CA ILE A 89 -17.34 23.46 29.92
C ILE A 89 -17.30 23.32 28.39
N TRP A 90 -16.41 24.05 27.72
CA TRP A 90 -16.44 24.10 26.26
C TRP A 90 -15.88 22.84 25.60
N TYR A 91 -14.96 22.11 26.26
CA TYR A 91 -14.36 20.92 25.68
C TYR A 91 -15.36 19.75 25.58
N PRO A 92 -16.13 19.41 26.63
CA PRO A 92 -17.20 18.40 26.52
C PRO A 92 -18.30 18.82 25.56
N MET A 93 -18.65 20.11 25.53
CA MET A 93 -19.60 20.68 24.58
C MET A 93 -19.17 20.40 23.12
N LEU A 94 -17.93 20.73 22.76
CA LEU A 94 -17.40 20.48 21.41
C LEU A 94 -17.21 18.99 21.13
N GLY A 95 -16.77 18.21 22.13
CA GLY A 95 -16.58 16.77 22.01
C GLY A 95 -17.88 16.05 21.67
N LEU A 96 -18.95 16.30 22.43
CA LEU A 96 -20.26 15.69 22.18
C LEU A 96 -20.88 16.16 20.86
N ALA A 97 -20.76 17.45 20.49
CA ALA A 97 -21.19 17.93 19.19
C ALA A 97 -20.45 17.23 18.03
N THR A 98 -19.13 17.03 18.18
CA THR A 98 -18.29 16.35 17.17
C THR A 98 -18.62 14.87 17.05
N LEU A 99 -18.84 14.17 18.19
CA LEU A 99 -19.27 12.78 18.22
C LEU A 99 -20.65 12.62 17.56
N THR A 100 -21.58 13.52 17.85
CA THR A 100 -22.92 13.52 17.25
C THR A 100 -22.82 13.66 15.73
N ARG A 101 -22.02 14.63 15.25
CA ARG A 101 -21.76 14.79 13.82
C ARG A 101 -21.17 13.52 13.20
N TYR A 102 -20.21 12.89 13.88
CA TYR A 102 -19.58 11.65 13.42
C TYR A 102 -20.56 10.49 13.29
N PHE A 103 -21.46 10.30 14.25
CA PHE A 103 -22.48 9.26 14.17
C PHE A 103 -23.50 9.55 13.06
N GLU A 104 -23.91 10.80 12.88
CA GLU A 104 -24.80 11.19 11.78
C GLU A 104 -24.17 10.96 10.40
N ASP A 105 -22.88 11.27 10.25
CA ASP A 105 -22.10 10.99 9.03
C ASP A 105 -22.00 9.48 8.74
N LYS A 106 -22.20 8.62 9.76
CA LYS A 106 -22.29 7.16 9.66
C LYS A 106 -23.73 6.65 9.51
N GLY A 107 -24.72 7.54 9.40
CA GLY A 107 -26.14 7.19 9.32
C GLY A 107 -26.78 6.81 10.66
N LYS A 108 -26.06 6.92 11.78
CA LYS A 108 -26.57 6.64 13.13
C LYS A 108 -27.08 7.94 13.76
N CYS A 109 -28.28 8.37 13.35
CA CYS A 109 -28.88 9.60 13.86
C CYS A 109 -29.42 9.40 15.28
N LEU A 110 -29.32 10.43 16.13
CA LEU A 110 -30.07 10.45 17.39
C LEU A 110 -31.58 10.44 17.06
N PRO A 111 -32.41 9.77 17.88
CA PRO A 111 -33.85 9.66 17.67
C PRO A 111 -34.59 10.96 18.04
N ILE A 112 -34.03 12.10 17.62
CA ILE A 112 -34.52 13.44 17.92
C ILE A 112 -34.83 14.13 16.59
N PRO A 113 -36.09 14.54 16.37
CA PRO A 113 -36.48 15.22 15.14
C PRO A 113 -35.76 16.57 15.01
N GLY A 114 -35.39 16.94 13.79
CA GLY A 114 -34.75 18.22 13.51
C GLY A 114 -33.58 18.14 12.53
N PRO A 115 -32.94 19.28 12.22
CA PRO A 115 -31.74 19.32 11.41
C PRO A 115 -30.50 18.86 12.21
N GLN A 116 -29.45 18.41 11.49
CA GLN A 116 -28.18 17.95 12.07
C GLN A 116 -27.57 18.97 13.04
N TRP A 117 -27.55 20.25 12.65
CA TRP A 117 -27.00 21.31 13.50
C TRP A 117 -27.78 21.49 14.81
N GLY A 118 -29.10 21.25 14.80
CA GLY A 118 -29.94 21.32 16.01
C GLY A 118 -29.63 20.20 17.00
N ARG A 119 -29.41 18.98 16.49
CA ARG A 119 -28.96 17.84 17.31
C ARG A 119 -27.54 18.05 17.85
N MET A 120 -26.63 18.61 17.04
CA MET A 120 -25.31 18.99 17.51
C MET A 120 -25.39 20.04 18.64
N LEU A 121 -26.25 21.05 18.50
CA LEU A 121 -26.45 22.08 19.52
C LEU A 121 -27.03 21.49 20.82
N LEU A 122 -27.99 20.57 20.72
CA LEU A 122 -28.53 19.88 21.88
C LEU A 122 -27.44 19.08 22.62
N MET A 123 -26.62 18.34 21.88
CA MET A 123 -25.53 17.55 22.48
C MET A 123 -24.40 18.43 23.02
N ALA A 124 -24.16 19.59 22.41
CA ALA A 124 -23.32 20.64 22.98
C ALA A 124 -23.89 21.13 24.32
N ALA A 125 -25.18 21.42 24.40
CA ALA A 125 -25.84 21.85 25.64
C ALA A 125 -25.75 20.78 26.73
N VAL A 126 -25.93 19.51 26.38
CA VAL A 126 -25.71 18.36 27.29
C VAL A 126 -24.26 18.35 27.81
N GLY A 127 -23.29 18.57 26.93
CA GLY A 127 -21.87 18.64 27.32
C GLY A 127 -21.57 19.81 28.26
N ALA A 128 -22.14 20.99 28.00
CA ALA A 128 -22.01 22.14 28.88
C ALA A 128 -22.70 21.91 30.24
N ALA A 129 -23.84 21.21 30.25
CA ALA A 129 -24.60 20.89 31.46
C ALA A 129 -23.87 19.91 32.39
N LEU A 130 -22.83 19.20 31.94
CA LEU A 130 -21.97 18.41 32.82
C LEU A 130 -21.36 19.26 33.94
N ASN A 131 -21.09 20.54 33.68
CA ASN A 131 -20.59 21.47 34.69
C ASN A 131 -21.60 21.79 35.81
N LEU A 132 -22.87 21.43 35.65
CA LEU A 132 -23.87 21.51 36.72
C LEU A 132 -23.72 20.38 37.75
N ILE A 133 -23.00 19.31 37.40
CA ILE A 133 -22.66 18.24 38.33
C ILE A 133 -21.49 18.73 39.20
N PRO A 134 -21.66 18.85 40.53
CA PRO A 134 -20.64 19.47 41.40
C PRO A 134 -19.26 18.80 41.32
N GLN A 135 -19.23 17.49 41.07
CA GLN A 135 -18.00 16.71 40.98
C GLN A 135 -17.33 16.74 39.60
N TRP A 136 -18.01 17.26 38.57
CA TRP A 136 -17.49 17.23 37.20
C TRP A 136 -16.16 17.96 37.03
N PRO A 137 -15.97 19.19 37.55
CA PRO A 137 -14.69 19.88 37.40
C PRO A 137 -13.52 19.12 38.03
N HIS A 138 -13.77 18.45 39.16
CA HIS A 138 -12.78 17.60 39.80
C HIS A 138 -12.44 16.41 38.90
N TRP A 139 -13.43 15.62 38.48
CA TRP A 139 -13.19 14.48 37.59
C TRP A 139 -12.51 14.85 36.27
N TYR A 140 -12.90 15.99 35.69
CA TYR A 140 -12.31 16.50 34.45
C TYR A 140 -10.81 16.78 34.62
N TRP A 141 -10.44 17.53 35.66
CA TRP A 141 -9.04 17.89 35.90
C TRP A 141 -8.23 16.72 36.44
N ASP A 142 -8.80 15.85 37.27
CA ASP A 142 -8.14 14.62 37.76
C ASP A 142 -7.79 13.68 36.61
N MET A 143 -8.68 13.54 35.61
CA MET A 143 -8.37 12.75 34.40
C MET A 143 -7.11 13.28 33.70
N TYR A 144 -6.96 14.60 33.59
CA TYR A 144 -5.79 15.21 32.94
C TYR A 144 -4.55 15.23 33.83
N PHE A 145 -4.71 15.41 35.14
CA PHE A 145 -3.64 15.53 36.12
C PHE A 145 -3.17 14.17 36.62
N ASP A 146 -4.02 13.44 37.34
CA ASP A 146 -3.66 12.19 38.01
C ASP A 146 -3.47 11.03 37.05
N THR A 147 -4.21 11.01 35.94
CA THR A 147 -4.14 9.90 34.98
C THR A 147 -3.18 10.21 33.83
N LEU A 148 -3.48 11.20 33.00
CA LEU A 148 -2.76 11.43 31.75
C LEU A 148 -1.39 12.09 31.94
N ALA A 149 -1.29 13.17 32.73
CA ALA A 149 -0.01 13.82 32.98
C ALA A 149 0.94 12.88 33.74
N SER A 150 0.47 12.22 34.81
CA SER A 150 1.25 11.21 35.55
C SER A 150 1.72 10.06 34.68
N PHE A 151 0.85 9.49 33.82
CA PHE A 151 1.24 8.42 32.89
C PHE A 151 2.35 8.84 31.93
N LEU A 152 2.36 10.11 31.52
CA LEU A 152 3.37 10.68 30.61
C LEU A 152 4.59 11.25 31.35
N GLY A 153 4.64 11.18 32.69
CA GLY A 153 5.72 11.76 33.50
C GLY A 153 5.74 13.28 33.52
N LEU A 154 4.59 13.93 33.31
CA LEU A 154 4.43 15.38 33.22
C LEU A 154 3.85 15.93 34.53
N TRP A 155 4.33 17.10 34.96
CA TRP A 155 4.04 17.68 36.28
C TRP A 155 2.93 18.73 36.29
N TYR A 156 2.38 19.09 35.12
CA TYR A 156 1.37 20.14 34.99
C TYR A 156 0.07 19.61 34.34
N PRO A 157 -1.13 19.98 34.87
CA PRO A 157 -2.41 19.57 34.29
C PRO A 157 -2.57 20.03 32.82
N SER A 158 -2.03 21.20 32.49
CA SER A 158 -1.99 21.74 31.13
C SER A 158 -1.26 20.82 30.15
N SER A 159 -0.24 20.11 30.62
CA SER A 159 0.54 19.17 29.80
C SER A 159 -0.24 17.89 29.51
N GLY A 160 -1.01 17.37 30.47
CA GLY A 160 -1.94 16.25 30.24
C GLY A 160 -3.06 16.60 29.25
N PHE A 161 -3.64 17.80 29.40
CA PHE A 161 -4.64 18.33 28.46
C PHE A 161 -4.08 18.52 27.05
N ALA A 162 -2.86 19.05 26.93
CA ALA A 162 -2.17 19.22 25.66
C ALA A 162 -1.86 17.89 24.98
N ALA A 163 -1.36 16.89 25.73
CA ALA A 163 -1.06 15.56 25.19
C ALA A 163 -2.31 14.87 24.64
N HIS A 164 -3.42 14.92 25.39
CA HIS A 164 -4.71 14.39 24.94
C HIS A 164 -5.19 15.04 23.63
N ASN A 165 -5.13 16.38 23.56
CA ASN A 165 -5.47 17.11 22.36
C ASN A 165 -4.53 16.82 21.18
N GLY A 166 -3.25 16.55 21.45
CA GLY A 166 -2.29 16.11 20.44
C GLY A 166 -2.70 14.79 19.80
N VAL A 167 -3.05 13.79 20.62
CA VAL A 167 -3.53 12.49 20.14
C VAL A 167 -4.80 12.65 19.30
N ILE A 168 -5.81 13.36 19.80
CA ILE A 168 -7.07 13.58 19.09
C ILE A 168 -6.84 14.34 17.77
N GLY A 169 -6.09 15.43 17.81
CA GLY A 169 -5.77 16.24 16.64
C GLY A 169 -5.06 15.42 15.55
N VAL A 170 -4.07 14.61 15.93
CA VAL A 170 -3.34 13.74 14.99
C VAL A 170 -4.25 12.67 14.38
N ILE A 171 -5.10 12.01 15.18
CA ILE A 171 -6.07 11.01 14.69
C ILE A 171 -7.02 11.63 13.66
N ILE A 172 -7.61 12.79 13.98
CA ILE A 172 -8.53 13.48 13.07
C ILE A 172 -7.81 13.96 11.81
N LEU A 173 -6.58 14.48 11.94
CA LEU A 173 -5.76 14.89 10.80
C LEU A 173 -5.51 13.74 9.82
N PHE A 174 -5.12 12.56 10.32
CA PHE A 174 -4.90 11.38 9.48
C PHE A 174 -6.19 10.88 8.84
N TRP A 175 -7.30 10.88 9.58
CA TRP A 175 -8.61 10.52 9.06
C TRP A 175 -9.06 11.48 7.94
N LEU A 176 -8.94 12.80 8.13
CA LEU A 176 -9.24 13.81 7.11
C LEU A 176 -8.35 13.66 5.87
N ARG A 177 -7.05 13.43 6.07
CA ARG A 177 -6.11 13.14 4.96
C ARG A 177 -6.52 11.89 4.18
N SER A 178 -6.93 10.83 4.87
CA SER A 178 -7.42 9.60 4.23
C SER A 178 -8.67 9.86 3.40
N ARG A 179 -9.62 10.64 3.92
CA ARG A 179 -10.82 11.06 3.17
C ARG A 179 -10.45 11.87 1.93
N MET A 180 -9.58 12.86 2.02
CA MET A 180 -9.19 13.69 0.86
C MET A 180 -8.51 12.87 -0.25
N LYS A 181 -7.78 11.81 0.10
CA LYS A 181 -7.04 10.97 -0.86
C LYS A 181 -7.90 9.91 -1.55
N TRP A 182 -9.23 9.91 -1.38
CA TRP A 182 -10.09 8.88 -1.97
C TRP A 182 -10.01 8.86 -3.50
N ARG A 183 -10.00 10.05 -4.15
CA ARG A 183 -9.86 10.19 -5.61
C ARG A 183 -8.55 9.61 -6.09
N ASN A 184 -7.44 9.95 -5.44
CA ASN A 184 -6.12 9.44 -5.82
C ASN A 184 -6.06 7.92 -5.76
N LYS A 185 -6.47 7.32 -4.64
CA LYS A 185 -6.47 5.85 -4.50
C LYS A 185 -7.34 5.16 -5.54
N LEU A 186 -8.49 5.75 -5.85
CA LEU A 186 -9.39 5.19 -6.86
C LEU A 186 -8.86 5.38 -8.27
N SER A 187 -8.24 6.53 -8.56
CA SER A 187 -7.57 6.79 -9.84
C SER A 187 -6.40 5.83 -10.08
N ASP A 188 -5.61 5.57 -9.03
CA ASP A 188 -4.53 4.57 -9.09
C ASP A 188 -5.08 3.17 -9.41
N ASN A 189 -6.23 2.79 -8.83
CA ASN A 189 -6.89 1.51 -9.11
C ASN A 189 -7.45 1.45 -10.55
N ILE A 190 -8.16 2.51 -10.99
CA ILE A 190 -8.68 2.61 -12.37
C ILE A 190 -7.53 2.48 -13.37
N PHE A 191 -6.44 3.21 -13.15
CA PHE A 191 -5.30 3.21 -14.06
C PHE A 191 -4.56 1.87 -14.08
N LEU A 192 -4.39 1.22 -12.93
CA LEU A 192 -3.86 -0.14 -12.90
C LEU A 192 -4.76 -1.10 -13.68
N LYS A 193 -6.08 -1.02 -13.48
CA LYS A 193 -7.04 -1.89 -14.16
C LYS A 193 -7.07 -1.66 -15.68
N ASP A 194 -6.94 -0.42 -16.12
CA ASP A 194 -6.73 -0.07 -17.53
C ASP A 194 -5.45 -0.71 -18.09
N ALA A 195 -4.32 -0.59 -17.38
CA ALA A 195 -3.08 -1.24 -17.79
C ALA A 195 -3.23 -2.77 -17.89
N LEU A 196 -3.99 -3.39 -16.99
CA LEU A 196 -4.28 -4.83 -17.08
C LEU A 196 -5.10 -5.16 -18.34
N PHE A 197 -6.13 -4.38 -18.67
CA PHE A 197 -6.93 -4.58 -19.89
C PHE A 197 -6.11 -4.39 -21.16
N ASN A 198 -5.33 -3.31 -21.22
CA ASN A 198 -4.43 -3.04 -22.34
C ASN A 198 -3.46 -4.20 -22.62
N ASN A 199 -3.05 -4.93 -21.60
CA ASN A 199 -2.10 -6.04 -21.72
C ASN A 199 -2.76 -7.43 -21.61
N ASN A 200 -4.10 -7.51 -21.78
CA ASN A 200 -4.89 -8.75 -21.71
C ASN A 200 -4.70 -9.57 -20.43
N LEU A 201 -4.37 -8.92 -19.32
CA LEU A 201 -4.13 -9.56 -18.03
C LEU A 201 -5.43 -9.76 -17.26
N GLN A 202 -5.73 -11.00 -16.92
CA GLN A 202 -6.92 -11.35 -16.15
C GLN A 202 -6.55 -11.71 -14.71
N ALA A 203 -7.17 -11.04 -13.74
CA ALA A 203 -6.98 -11.37 -12.33
C ALA A 203 -7.43 -12.81 -12.03
N VAL A 204 -6.61 -13.54 -11.27
CA VAL A 204 -6.91 -14.90 -10.83
C VAL A 204 -7.27 -14.85 -9.34
N PRO A 205 -8.31 -15.55 -8.87
CA PRO A 205 -8.55 -15.72 -7.44
C PRO A 205 -7.52 -16.67 -6.83
N PHE A 206 -6.91 -16.30 -5.71
CA PHE A 206 -5.94 -17.13 -5.01
C PHE A 206 -5.89 -16.81 -3.50
N GLU A 207 -5.30 -17.71 -2.73
CA GLU A 207 -4.96 -17.50 -1.32
C GLU A 207 -3.46 -17.21 -1.19
N GLY A 208 -3.09 -15.94 -0.96
CA GLY A 208 -1.70 -15.47 -1.07
C GLY A 208 -0.65 -16.28 -0.32
N LYS A 209 -0.90 -16.59 0.97
CA LYS A 209 0.02 -17.37 1.81
C LYS A 209 0.10 -18.84 1.40
N LYS A 210 -1.05 -19.42 1.02
CA LYS A 210 -1.15 -20.82 0.63
C LYS A 210 -0.42 -21.03 -0.71
N LEU A 211 -0.69 -20.19 -1.69
CA LEU A 211 -0.03 -20.24 -2.99
C LEU A 211 1.49 -20.03 -2.87
N ALA A 212 1.95 -19.07 -2.05
CA ALA A 212 3.39 -18.90 -1.81
C ALA A 212 4.05 -20.17 -1.24
N LYS A 213 3.37 -20.87 -0.32
CA LYS A 213 3.86 -22.13 0.26
C LYS A 213 3.87 -23.28 -0.76
N GLU A 214 2.86 -23.36 -1.63
CA GLU A 214 2.80 -24.33 -2.72
C GLU A 214 3.95 -24.11 -3.71
N LEU A 215 4.20 -22.85 -4.09
CA LEU A 215 5.30 -22.48 -4.98
C LEU A 215 6.67 -22.72 -4.35
N GLU A 216 6.83 -22.51 -3.04
CA GLU A 216 8.07 -22.79 -2.30
C GLU A 216 8.53 -24.25 -2.40
N ALA A 217 7.59 -25.20 -2.54
CA ALA A 217 7.93 -26.60 -2.72
C ALA A 217 8.73 -26.84 -4.02
N SER A 218 8.31 -26.17 -5.10
CA SER A 218 8.92 -26.28 -6.43
C SER A 218 10.07 -25.30 -6.66
N PHE A 219 10.00 -24.09 -6.12
CA PHE A 219 10.92 -23.00 -6.43
C PHE A 219 11.46 -22.36 -5.14
N LYS A 220 12.79 -22.30 -5.02
CA LYS A 220 13.52 -21.61 -3.95
C LYS A 220 13.37 -20.09 -3.99
N GLU A 221 12.88 -19.52 -5.08
CA GLU A 221 12.52 -18.11 -5.15
C GLU A 221 11.49 -17.72 -4.07
N PHE A 222 10.61 -18.63 -3.66
CA PHE A 222 9.60 -18.37 -2.63
C PHE A 222 10.06 -18.73 -1.21
N ASP A 223 11.24 -19.35 -1.04
CA ASP A 223 11.91 -19.57 0.26
C ASP A 223 12.77 -18.35 0.65
N ARG A 224 12.20 -17.14 0.49
CA ARG A 224 12.83 -15.87 0.85
C ARG A 224 12.27 -15.34 2.17
N GLY A 225 13.09 -14.59 2.89
CA GLY A 225 12.70 -14.07 4.20
C GLY A 225 12.58 -15.14 5.27
N ASN A 226 12.22 -14.72 6.48
CA ASN A 226 12.13 -15.57 7.67
C ASN A 226 10.89 -15.27 8.54
N ASP A 227 9.94 -14.48 8.03
CA ASP A 227 8.67 -14.16 8.70
C ASP A 227 7.50 -14.39 7.73
N LEU A 228 6.83 -13.34 7.25
CA LEU A 228 5.72 -13.46 6.29
C LEU A 228 6.22 -13.75 4.86
N ARG A 229 5.47 -14.60 4.15
CA ARG A 229 5.59 -14.88 2.70
C ARG A 229 4.19 -14.97 2.10
N GLU A 230 3.90 -14.20 1.07
CA GLU A 230 2.60 -14.21 0.39
C GLU A 230 2.68 -13.72 -1.06
N ILE A 231 1.85 -14.28 -1.92
CA ILE A 231 1.52 -13.66 -3.21
C ILE A 231 0.52 -12.53 -2.95
N GLN A 232 0.75 -11.34 -3.50
CA GLN A 232 -0.12 -10.17 -3.35
C GLN A 232 -0.98 -9.92 -4.58
N SER A 233 -0.49 -10.28 -5.77
CA SER A 233 -1.26 -10.22 -7.00
C SER A 233 -0.86 -11.37 -7.92
N LEU A 234 -1.84 -11.87 -8.67
CA LEU A 234 -1.70 -12.93 -9.66
C LEU A 234 -2.62 -12.64 -10.84
N TYR A 235 -2.03 -12.60 -12.04
CA TYR A 235 -2.75 -12.40 -13.29
C TYR A 235 -2.36 -13.49 -14.27
N LYS A 236 -3.28 -13.89 -15.14
CA LYS A 236 -3.01 -14.82 -16.24
C LYS A 236 -3.20 -14.13 -17.59
N SER A 237 -2.42 -14.55 -18.57
CA SER A 237 -2.58 -14.18 -19.97
C SER A 237 -1.85 -15.19 -20.85
N THR A 238 -1.93 -14.99 -22.16
CA THR A 238 -1.27 -15.81 -23.17
C THR A 238 -0.36 -14.91 -24.01
N TYR A 239 0.92 -15.25 -24.06
CA TYR A 239 1.88 -14.56 -24.91
C TYR A 239 1.78 -15.09 -26.34
N GLN A 240 1.73 -14.19 -27.33
CA GLN A 240 1.73 -14.52 -28.75
C GLN A 240 3.01 -13.97 -29.40
N GLY A 241 4.05 -14.82 -29.48
CA GLY A 241 5.26 -14.51 -30.22
C GLY A 241 5.24 -15.06 -31.64
N ASP A 242 6.23 -14.68 -32.44
CA ASP A 242 6.33 -15.11 -33.84
C ASP A 242 6.48 -16.64 -34.02
N ILE A 243 7.05 -17.32 -33.02
CA ILE A 243 7.41 -18.75 -33.11
C ILE A 243 6.71 -19.58 -32.03
N HIS A 244 6.60 -19.07 -30.81
CA HIS A 244 5.94 -19.77 -29.72
C HIS A 244 4.83 -18.93 -29.11
N GLN A 245 3.77 -19.62 -28.74
CA GLN A 245 2.70 -19.13 -27.90
C GLN A 245 2.75 -19.89 -26.57
N PHE A 246 2.60 -19.20 -25.45
CA PHE A 246 2.57 -19.83 -24.14
C PHE A 246 1.66 -19.09 -23.17
N ASP A 247 1.00 -19.85 -22.31
CA ASP A 247 0.26 -19.30 -21.18
C ASP A 247 1.22 -18.96 -20.06
N TYR A 248 0.96 -17.84 -19.37
CA TYR A 248 1.77 -17.42 -18.24
C TYR A 248 0.92 -16.82 -17.12
N GLN A 249 1.48 -16.86 -15.91
CA GLN A 249 0.95 -16.17 -14.75
C GLN A 249 1.94 -15.13 -14.26
N LEU A 250 1.54 -13.86 -14.28
CA LEU A 250 2.29 -12.75 -13.69
C LEU A 250 1.98 -12.67 -12.20
N TYR A 251 3.00 -12.61 -11.35
CA TYR A 251 2.83 -12.54 -9.90
C TYR A 251 3.63 -11.41 -9.25
N ARG A 252 3.14 -10.96 -8.09
CA ARG A 252 3.89 -10.17 -7.12
C ARG A 252 4.01 -10.93 -5.81
N PHE A 253 5.24 -11.28 -5.44
CA PHE A 253 5.57 -11.95 -4.19
C PHE A 253 6.10 -10.96 -3.16
N HIS A 254 5.54 -11.02 -1.95
CA HIS A 254 5.93 -10.23 -0.79
C HIS A 254 6.52 -11.13 0.28
N TYR A 255 7.69 -10.75 0.80
CA TYR A 255 8.30 -11.44 1.93
C TYR A 255 8.90 -10.47 2.95
N ILE A 256 8.96 -10.90 4.21
CA ILE A 256 9.54 -10.13 5.32
C ILE A 256 10.82 -10.78 5.81
N VAL A 257 11.84 -9.93 6.01
CA VAL A 257 13.04 -10.27 6.79
C VAL A 257 12.93 -9.61 8.16
N LYS A 258 12.79 -10.44 9.18
CA LYS A 258 12.83 -10.05 10.59
C LYS A 258 14.26 -10.16 11.10
N ARG A 259 14.80 -9.05 11.60
CA ARG A 259 16.11 -9.00 12.25
C ARG A 259 16.03 -8.33 13.62
N THR A 260 16.95 -8.70 14.50
CA THR A 260 17.08 -8.10 15.83
C THR A 260 18.24 -7.10 15.78
N GLU A 261 17.95 -5.84 16.02
CA GLU A 261 18.94 -4.78 16.14
C GLU A 261 19.18 -4.47 17.61
N THR A 262 20.43 -4.56 18.03
CA THR A 262 20.88 -4.25 19.38
C THR A 262 21.67 -2.96 19.32
N THR A 263 21.19 -1.91 19.97
CA THR A 263 21.91 -0.63 20.09
C THR A 263 22.27 -0.40 21.54
N THR A 264 23.54 -0.11 21.79
CA THR A 264 24.03 0.28 23.12
C THR A 264 24.28 1.78 23.10
N ASP A 265 23.65 2.51 24.02
CA ASP A 265 23.87 3.94 24.15
C ASP A 265 25.21 4.26 24.84
N ALA A 266 25.60 5.54 24.83
CA ALA A 266 26.83 6.00 25.48
C ALA A 266 26.86 5.75 27.00
N ASN A 267 25.71 5.40 27.60
CA ASN A 267 25.56 5.08 29.02
C ASN A 267 25.60 3.57 29.30
N GLY A 268 25.91 2.74 28.29
CA GLY A 268 26.01 1.29 28.42
C GLY A 268 24.65 0.56 28.47
N LYS A 269 23.53 1.26 28.25
CA LYS A 269 22.20 0.65 28.20
C LYS A 269 21.95 0.08 26.81
N THR A 270 21.75 -1.22 26.79
CA THR A 270 21.45 -1.98 25.56
C THR A 270 19.94 -2.02 25.33
N THR A 271 19.51 -1.54 24.16
CA THR A 271 18.13 -1.60 23.70
C THR A 271 18.05 -2.55 22.50
N THR A 272 17.19 -3.55 22.62
CA THR A 272 16.93 -4.54 21.56
C THR A 272 15.63 -4.20 20.85
N ARG A 273 15.67 -3.96 19.54
CA ARG A 273 14.49 -3.73 18.71
C ARG A 273 14.39 -4.80 17.63
N THR A 274 13.19 -5.37 17.47
CA THR A 274 12.88 -6.20 16.30
C THR A 274 12.49 -5.31 15.13
N VAL A 275 13.21 -5.42 14.02
CA VAL A 275 12.90 -4.73 12.77
C VAL A 275 12.37 -5.75 11.76
N ARG A 276 11.32 -5.37 11.02
CA ARG A 276 10.71 -6.18 9.97
C ARG A 276 10.76 -5.41 8.66
N ASP A 277 11.63 -5.85 7.77
CA ASP A 277 11.82 -5.23 6.47
C ASP A 277 11.00 -5.97 5.42
N SER A 278 10.17 -5.24 4.66
CA SER A 278 9.32 -5.78 3.60
C SER A 278 10.03 -5.70 2.25
N TYR A 279 10.01 -6.80 1.49
CA TYR A 279 10.63 -6.92 0.19
C TYR A 279 9.66 -7.51 -0.83
N TYR A 280 9.87 -7.17 -2.11
CA TYR A 280 9.02 -7.60 -3.21
C TYR A 280 9.84 -8.23 -4.33
N ARG A 281 9.27 -9.26 -4.95
CA ARG A 281 9.75 -9.89 -6.17
C ARG A 281 8.59 -10.01 -7.14
N HIS A 282 8.84 -9.72 -8.39
CA HIS A 282 7.84 -9.78 -9.46
C HIS A 282 8.31 -10.76 -10.50
N GLY A 283 7.40 -11.46 -11.15
CA GLY A 283 7.82 -12.50 -12.07
C GLY A 283 6.70 -13.15 -12.85
N VAL A 284 7.10 -14.06 -13.71
CA VAL A 284 6.20 -14.90 -14.51
C VAL A 284 6.42 -16.38 -14.18
N LEU A 285 5.32 -17.10 -14.10
CA LEU A 285 5.26 -18.56 -14.01
C LEU A 285 4.68 -19.11 -15.31
N LEU A 286 5.32 -20.10 -15.90
CA LEU A 286 4.85 -20.73 -17.13
C LEU A 286 5.41 -22.14 -17.29
N ASP A 287 4.87 -22.89 -18.25
CA ASP A 287 5.42 -24.18 -18.65
C ASP A 287 6.57 -23.99 -19.64
N PHE A 288 7.70 -24.62 -19.34
CA PHE A 288 8.96 -24.59 -20.09
C PHE A 288 9.52 -26.02 -20.20
N PRO A 289 9.21 -26.77 -21.27
CA PRO A 289 9.50 -28.21 -21.39
C PRO A 289 10.97 -28.54 -21.71
N PHE A 290 11.82 -27.53 -21.68
CA PHE A 290 13.16 -27.53 -22.25
C PHE A 290 14.26 -27.72 -21.20
N ALA A 291 13.94 -27.49 -19.93
CA ALA A 291 14.87 -27.66 -18.81
C ALA A 291 14.10 -27.93 -17.52
N GLU A 292 14.73 -28.67 -16.61
CA GLU A 292 14.20 -28.98 -15.29
C GLU A 292 15.33 -29.07 -14.25
N ASP A 293 14.95 -29.00 -12.97
CA ASP A 293 15.85 -29.16 -11.82
C ASP A 293 17.13 -28.30 -11.91
N MET A 294 17.01 -27.07 -12.41
CA MET A 294 18.13 -26.14 -12.54
C MET A 294 17.74 -24.67 -12.27
N SER A 295 18.74 -23.82 -12.04
CA SER A 295 18.57 -22.40 -11.76
C SER A 295 19.68 -21.56 -12.38
N ILE A 296 19.33 -20.39 -12.89
CA ILE A 296 20.22 -19.36 -13.42
C ILE A 296 19.94 -18.08 -12.64
N SER A 297 20.88 -17.67 -11.78
CA SER A 297 20.62 -16.62 -10.77
C SER A 297 21.64 -15.49 -10.80
N ASN A 298 21.17 -14.26 -11.06
CA ASN A 298 21.90 -13.02 -10.81
C ASN A 298 21.67 -12.50 -9.38
N ASP A 299 20.69 -13.09 -8.66
CA ASP A 299 20.55 -12.87 -7.22
C ASP A 299 21.40 -13.87 -6.43
N PHE A 300 22.35 -13.36 -5.65
CA PHE A 300 23.17 -14.21 -4.81
C PHE A 300 22.56 -14.60 -3.46
N GLY A 301 21.40 -14.02 -3.11
CA GLY A 301 20.67 -14.31 -1.88
C GLY A 301 19.74 -15.53 -1.92
N ILE A 302 19.53 -16.14 -3.09
CA ILE A 302 18.66 -17.31 -3.24
C ILE A 302 19.39 -18.61 -2.85
N LYS A 303 18.69 -19.52 -2.16
CA LYS A 303 19.18 -20.88 -1.92
C LYS A 303 19.19 -21.65 -3.24
N ARG A 304 20.28 -22.35 -3.54
CA ARG A 304 20.43 -23.08 -4.81
C ARG A 304 20.39 -24.58 -4.57
N ARG A 305 19.84 -25.32 -5.54
CA ARG A 305 19.82 -26.79 -5.58
C ARG A 305 20.75 -27.28 -6.68
N GLY A 306 21.41 -28.42 -6.45
CA GLY A 306 22.28 -29.07 -7.43
C GLY A 306 23.70 -28.53 -7.49
N GLU A 307 24.46 -29.10 -8.43
CA GLU A 307 25.86 -28.82 -8.64
C GLU A 307 26.06 -27.53 -9.44
N ARG A 308 27.16 -26.84 -9.18
CA ARG A 308 27.47 -25.58 -9.85
C ARG A 308 27.95 -25.85 -11.27
N TYR A 309 27.27 -25.27 -12.25
CA TYR A 309 27.70 -25.24 -13.64
C TYR A 309 28.42 -23.92 -13.94
N LYS A 310 29.49 -23.99 -14.73
CA LYS A 310 30.21 -22.83 -15.26
C LYS A 310 30.44 -23.04 -16.74
N SER A 311 29.98 -22.10 -17.55
CA SER A 311 30.14 -22.19 -19.00
C SER A 311 31.47 -21.60 -19.48
N ALA A 312 31.68 -21.61 -20.79
CA ALA A 312 32.85 -20.98 -21.40
C ALA A 312 32.77 -19.44 -21.43
N SER A 313 31.57 -18.85 -21.35
CA SER A 313 31.40 -17.39 -21.42
C SER A 313 31.73 -16.71 -20.10
N ASN A 314 32.86 -16.01 -20.05
CA ASN A 314 33.27 -15.26 -18.87
C ASN A 314 32.30 -14.11 -18.53
N GLU A 315 31.73 -13.45 -19.55
CA GLU A 315 30.75 -12.37 -19.34
C GLU A 315 29.48 -12.92 -18.69
N PHE A 316 28.95 -14.03 -19.18
CA PHE A 316 27.78 -14.68 -18.58
C PHE A 316 28.06 -15.11 -17.13
N ASN A 317 29.18 -15.78 -16.88
CA ASN A 317 29.56 -16.28 -15.55
C ASN A 317 29.82 -15.16 -14.52
N ARG A 318 30.09 -13.93 -14.95
CA ARG A 318 30.18 -12.75 -14.07
C ARG A 318 28.80 -12.32 -13.58
N GLN A 319 27.79 -12.43 -14.45
CA GLN A 319 26.42 -12.00 -14.15
C GLN A 319 25.63 -13.10 -13.44
N TYR A 320 25.77 -14.37 -13.83
CA TYR A 320 24.92 -15.44 -13.34
C TYR A 320 25.70 -16.55 -12.64
N ARG A 321 25.04 -17.15 -11.65
CA ARG A 321 25.41 -18.45 -11.09
C ARG A 321 24.39 -19.48 -11.53
N VAL A 322 24.88 -20.53 -12.17
CA VAL A 322 24.08 -21.64 -12.65
C VAL A 322 24.27 -22.84 -11.73
N HIS A 323 23.16 -23.43 -11.29
CA HIS A 323 23.18 -24.69 -10.59
C HIS A 323 22.16 -25.64 -11.23
N ALA A 324 22.54 -26.90 -11.39
CA ALA A 324 21.68 -27.92 -11.98
C ALA A 324 21.89 -29.24 -11.28
N LYS A 325 20.85 -30.06 -11.21
CA LYS A 325 20.98 -31.45 -10.79
C LYS A 325 21.81 -32.26 -11.79
N GLU A 326 21.60 -32.01 -13.08
CA GLU A 326 22.36 -32.61 -14.17
C GLU A 326 23.05 -31.53 -15.00
N LEU A 327 24.39 -31.51 -14.97
CA LEU A 327 25.19 -30.48 -15.65
C LEU A 327 24.99 -30.50 -17.18
N MET A 328 24.66 -31.65 -17.76
CA MET A 328 24.40 -31.78 -19.19
C MET A 328 23.15 -30.99 -19.61
N VAL A 329 22.09 -30.99 -18.80
CA VAL A 329 20.87 -30.20 -19.07
C VAL A 329 21.20 -28.70 -19.10
N ALA A 330 22.01 -28.23 -18.14
CA ALA A 330 22.48 -26.85 -18.11
C ALA A 330 23.31 -26.50 -19.36
N ALA A 331 24.23 -27.38 -19.77
CA ALA A 331 25.04 -27.17 -20.96
C ALA A 331 24.19 -27.14 -22.25
N ARG A 332 23.15 -27.98 -22.35
CA ARG A 332 22.24 -28.04 -23.50
C ARG A 332 21.38 -26.78 -23.62
N LEU A 333 20.90 -26.26 -22.49
CA LEU A 333 20.11 -25.02 -22.45
C LEU A 333 20.99 -23.79 -22.73
N LEU A 334 22.17 -23.72 -22.11
CA LEU A 334 23.09 -22.57 -22.16
C LEU A 334 23.99 -22.60 -23.40
N SER A 335 23.36 -22.69 -24.57
CA SER A 335 24.08 -22.44 -25.83
C SER A 335 24.62 -21.01 -25.89
N PRO A 336 25.67 -20.73 -26.68
CA PRO A 336 26.27 -19.39 -26.77
C PRO A 336 25.25 -18.27 -27.05
N ALA A 337 24.24 -18.53 -27.89
CA ALA A 337 23.17 -17.58 -28.19
C ALA A 337 22.30 -17.27 -26.96
N VAL A 338 21.94 -18.29 -26.18
CA VAL A 338 21.15 -18.11 -24.94
C VAL A 338 21.98 -17.34 -23.91
N GLU A 339 23.27 -17.65 -23.77
CA GLU A 339 24.15 -16.94 -22.84
C GLU A 339 24.30 -15.45 -23.18
N GLU A 340 24.43 -15.12 -24.47
CA GLU A 340 24.50 -13.74 -24.95
C GLU A 340 23.22 -12.97 -24.61
N LYS A 341 22.05 -13.56 -24.89
CA LYS A 341 20.75 -12.95 -24.57
C LYS A 341 20.56 -12.75 -23.06
N LEU A 342 20.91 -13.74 -22.25
CA LEU A 342 20.85 -13.64 -20.78
C LEU A 342 21.80 -12.56 -20.25
N ALA A 343 23.00 -12.41 -20.83
CA ALA A 343 23.94 -11.36 -20.45
C ALA A 343 23.42 -9.94 -20.75
N VAL A 344 22.69 -9.76 -21.86
CA VAL A 344 21.96 -8.50 -22.14
C VAL A 344 20.85 -8.28 -21.12
N PHE A 345 20.08 -9.33 -20.81
CA PHE A 345 18.98 -9.25 -19.85
C PHE A 345 19.42 -8.81 -18.45
N ALA A 346 20.57 -9.31 -17.98
CA ALA A 346 21.13 -8.94 -16.68
C ALA A 346 21.39 -7.44 -16.53
N LYS A 347 21.54 -6.72 -17.65
CA LYS A 347 21.75 -5.27 -17.68
C LYS A 347 20.45 -4.47 -17.67
N GLN A 348 19.33 -5.10 -18.03
CA GLN A 348 18.02 -4.45 -18.17
C GLN A 348 17.13 -4.61 -16.95
N LEU A 349 17.18 -5.78 -16.28
CA LEU A 349 16.41 -6.04 -15.07
C LEU A 349 17.31 -6.34 -13.87
N LYS A 350 16.85 -5.94 -12.68
CA LYS A 350 17.59 -6.07 -11.42
C LYS A 350 17.39 -7.43 -10.81
N LYS A 351 18.51 -8.15 -10.63
CA LYS A 351 18.58 -9.46 -9.98
C LYS A 351 17.61 -10.48 -10.59
N PRO A 352 17.68 -10.73 -11.91
CA PRO A 352 16.92 -11.79 -12.54
C PRO A 352 17.29 -13.17 -12.00
N VAL A 353 16.27 -14.00 -11.80
CA VAL A 353 16.39 -15.40 -11.40
C VAL A 353 15.48 -16.22 -12.30
N PHE A 354 16.06 -17.21 -12.97
CA PHE A 354 15.33 -18.25 -13.68
C PHE A 354 15.45 -19.52 -12.87
N GLU A 355 14.34 -20.08 -12.42
CA GLU A 355 14.31 -21.34 -11.72
C GLU A 355 13.41 -22.32 -12.48
N PHE A 356 14.03 -23.39 -12.96
CA PHE A 356 13.38 -24.46 -13.68
C PHE A 356 13.07 -25.56 -12.66
N GLY A 357 11.79 -25.64 -12.29
CA GLY A 357 11.28 -26.60 -11.35
C GLY A 357 11.12 -27.99 -11.98
N GLN A 358 10.49 -28.88 -11.22
CA GLN A 358 10.08 -30.18 -11.73
C GLN A 358 8.93 -30.03 -12.74
N GLN A 359 8.79 -31.02 -13.62
CA GLN A 359 7.72 -31.09 -14.63
C GLN A 359 7.77 -29.96 -15.67
N GLY A 360 8.97 -29.45 -15.95
CA GLY A 360 9.16 -28.40 -16.96
C GLY A 360 8.38 -27.12 -16.64
N ARG A 361 8.41 -26.64 -15.40
CA ARG A 361 7.86 -25.32 -15.05
C ARG A 361 8.97 -24.31 -14.82
N LEU A 362 8.80 -23.09 -15.33
CA LEU A 362 9.72 -21.97 -15.15
C LEU A 362 9.11 -20.93 -14.22
N CYS A 363 9.90 -20.52 -13.22
CA CYS A 363 9.72 -19.31 -12.44
C CYS A 363 10.80 -18.30 -12.83
N LEU A 364 10.39 -17.19 -13.43
CA LEU A 364 11.27 -16.06 -13.74
C LEU A 364 10.95 -14.88 -12.84
N ALA A 365 11.92 -14.45 -12.02
CA ALA A 365 11.72 -13.44 -10.99
C ALA A 365 12.74 -12.29 -11.06
N VAL A 366 12.29 -11.07 -10.77
CA VAL A 366 13.09 -9.83 -10.73
C VAL A 366 12.70 -8.95 -9.55
N THR A 367 13.53 -7.94 -9.25
CA THR A 367 13.23 -6.93 -8.23
C THR A 367 12.37 -5.80 -8.78
N ASP A 368 12.52 -5.47 -10.08
CA ASP A 368 11.74 -4.40 -10.70
C ASP A 368 10.24 -4.72 -10.67
N ASP A 369 9.41 -3.68 -10.55
CA ASP A 369 7.97 -3.81 -10.49
C ASP A 369 7.38 -3.84 -11.90
N LEU A 370 6.99 -5.04 -12.33
CA LEU A 370 6.47 -5.30 -13.68
C LEU A 370 5.13 -4.60 -13.95
N LEU A 371 4.45 -4.12 -12.90
CA LEU A 371 3.17 -3.41 -12.97
C LEU A 371 3.33 -1.92 -12.61
N ALA A 372 4.55 -1.40 -12.50
CA ALA A 372 4.79 0.00 -12.14
C ALA A 372 4.45 0.96 -13.29
N VAL A 373 3.17 1.27 -13.41
CA VAL A 373 2.65 2.32 -14.27
C VAL A 373 2.37 3.57 -13.44
N LYS A 374 2.72 4.73 -13.98
CA LYS A 374 2.49 6.03 -13.33
C LYS A 374 1.50 6.82 -14.18
N ARG A 375 0.35 7.15 -13.58
CA ARG A 375 -0.61 8.08 -14.17
C ARG A 375 -0.16 9.53 -14.01
N VAL A 376 -0.58 10.37 -14.94
CA VAL A 376 -0.40 11.83 -14.92
C VAL A 376 -1.65 12.50 -14.34
N HIS A 377 -2.84 12.03 -14.71
CA HIS A 377 -4.13 12.59 -14.31
C HIS A 377 -4.93 11.65 -13.40
N GLY A 378 -6.07 12.11 -12.90
CA GLY A 378 -6.94 11.34 -12.01
C GLY A 378 -8.36 11.90 -11.97
N LEU A 379 -9.19 11.38 -11.07
CA LEU A 379 -10.60 11.80 -10.91
C LEU A 379 -10.77 13.25 -10.42
N ASP A 380 -9.69 13.96 -10.11
CA ASP A 380 -9.66 15.41 -9.90
C ASP A 380 -9.66 16.21 -11.21
N ASN A 381 -9.23 15.61 -12.32
CA ASN A 381 -9.42 16.11 -13.68
C ASN A 381 -9.94 14.99 -14.59
N PRO A 382 -11.25 14.65 -14.50
CA PRO A 382 -11.84 13.50 -15.19
C PRO A 382 -11.63 13.51 -16.71
N LYS A 383 -11.71 14.67 -17.36
CA LYS A 383 -11.55 14.78 -18.81
C LYS A 383 -10.15 14.36 -19.27
N ALA A 384 -9.11 14.96 -18.69
CA ALA A 384 -7.74 14.60 -19.03
C ALA A 384 -7.40 13.16 -18.62
N PHE A 385 -8.01 12.66 -17.54
CA PHE A 385 -7.85 11.28 -17.13
C PHE A 385 -8.51 10.29 -18.10
N ALA A 386 -9.70 10.60 -18.63
CA ALA A 386 -10.34 9.79 -19.66
C ALA A 386 -9.51 9.77 -20.97
N GLU A 387 -8.93 10.90 -21.37
CA GLU A 387 -8.02 10.99 -22.52
C GLU A 387 -6.75 10.15 -22.30
N GLU A 388 -6.19 10.17 -21.08
CA GLU A 388 -5.04 9.32 -20.71
C GLU A 388 -5.41 7.83 -20.77
N LEU A 389 -6.57 7.45 -20.23
CA LEU A 389 -7.07 6.06 -20.26
C LEU A 389 -7.42 5.58 -21.67
N ALA A 390 -7.82 6.46 -22.59
CA ALA A 390 -8.05 6.09 -23.98
C ALA A 390 -6.75 5.73 -24.73
N GLY A 391 -5.60 6.09 -24.16
CA GLY A 391 -4.30 5.63 -24.62
C GLY A 391 -4.08 4.14 -24.33
N HIS A 392 -3.00 3.61 -24.88
CA HIS A 392 -2.55 2.26 -24.59
C HIS A 392 -1.41 2.28 -23.57
N THR A 393 -1.68 1.77 -22.37
CA THR A 393 -0.67 1.67 -21.30
C THR A 393 0.16 0.40 -21.47
N GLU A 394 1.38 0.54 -22.01
CA GLU A 394 2.29 -0.59 -22.23
C GLU A 394 3.08 -0.98 -20.96
N LEU A 395 3.06 -2.26 -20.59
CA LEU A 395 3.89 -2.82 -19.51
C LEU A 395 5.28 -3.23 -20.01
N LYS A 396 6.13 -2.24 -20.31
CA LYS A 396 7.43 -2.44 -20.96
C LYS A 396 8.33 -3.49 -20.31
N GLN A 397 8.46 -3.47 -18.98
CA GLN A 397 9.32 -4.43 -18.28
C GLN A 397 8.75 -5.86 -18.31
N MET A 398 7.43 -6.01 -18.30
CA MET A 398 6.76 -7.29 -18.48
C MET A 398 7.00 -7.81 -19.90
N ASN A 399 6.80 -6.97 -20.93
CA ASN A 399 7.00 -7.35 -22.33
C ASN A 399 8.44 -7.80 -22.59
N GLN A 400 9.43 -7.05 -22.07
CA GLN A 400 10.85 -7.43 -22.14
C GLN A 400 11.12 -8.80 -21.50
N MET A 401 10.49 -9.08 -20.36
CA MET A 401 10.62 -10.37 -19.68
C MET A 401 10.05 -11.52 -20.51
N LEU A 402 8.85 -11.34 -21.10
CA LEU A 402 8.19 -12.35 -21.92
C LEU A 402 8.95 -12.62 -23.22
N GLU A 403 9.48 -11.59 -23.86
CA GLU A 403 10.29 -11.70 -25.08
C GLU A 403 11.55 -12.56 -24.84
N ILE A 404 12.14 -12.46 -23.66
CA ILE A 404 13.33 -13.25 -23.31
C ILE A 404 12.97 -14.71 -23.07
N VAL A 405 11.82 -14.98 -22.46
CA VAL A 405 11.30 -16.36 -22.37
C VAL A 405 11.06 -16.92 -23.76
N HIS A 406 10.45 -16.14 -24.66
CA HIS A 406 10.20 -16.53 -26.05
C HIS A 406 11.50 -16.86 -26.80
N GLU A 407 12.50 -16.00 -26.71
CA GLU A 407 13.81 -16.22 -27.34
C GLU A 407 14.53 -17.43 -26.73
N MET A 408 14.45 -17.64 -25.40
CA MET A 408 14.99 -18.85 -24.77
C MET A 408 14.31 -20.12 -25.28
N MET A 409 12.98 -20.12 -25.44
CA MET A 409 12.25 -21.24 -26.03
C MET A 409 12.71 -21.51 -27.47
N ARG A 410 12.81 -20.46 -28.28
CA ARG A 410 13.25 -20.52 -29.68
C ARG A 410 14.63 -21.17 -29.83
N TYR A 411 15.61 -20.74 -29.05
CA TYR A 411 16.95 -21.32 -29.10
C TYR A 411 17.00 -22.74 -28.53
N SER A 412 16.16 -23.05 -27.53
CA SER A 412 16.11 -24.39 -26.93
C SER A 412 15.50 -25.43 -27.86
N ASP A 413 14.44 -25.09 -28.59
CA ASP A 413 13.80 -25.98 -29.56
C ASP A 413 14.78 -26.43 -30.66
N ASN A 414 15.56 -25.48 -31.19
CA ASN A 414 16.61 -25.77 -32.17
C ASN A 414 17.69 -26.71 -31.62
N ASN A 415 18.05 -26.58 -30.34
CA ASN A 415 19.08 -27.40 -29.73
C ASN A 415 18.61 -28.83 -29.39
N PHE A 416 17.30 -29.06 -29.26
CA PHE A 416 16.76 -30.37 -28.89
C PHE A 416 16.19 -31.18 -30.06
N LYS A 417 15.92 -30.55 -31.20
CA LYS A 417 15.57 -31.25 -32.44
C LYS A 417 16.74 -31.98 -33.11
N VAL A 418 17.98 -31.59 -32.82
CA VAL A 418 19.20 -32.18 -33.44
C VAL A 418 19.59 -33.54 -32.82
N SER A 419 18.88 -33.99 -31.79
CA SER A 419 19.20 -35.24 -31.05
C SER A 419 18.31 -36.44 -31.37
N ALA A 420 17.44 -36.37 -32.39
CA ALA A 420 16.50 -37.44 -32.74
C ALA A 420 16.95 -38.26 -33.95
#